data_AF-A0AAE1X554-F1
#
_entry.id   AF-A0AAE1X554-F1
#
_cell.length_a   1.000
_cell.length_b   1.000
_cell.length_c   1.000
_cell.angle_alpha   90.00
_cell.angle_beta   90.00
_cell.angle_gamma   90.00
#
_symmetry.space_group_name_H-M   'P 1'
#
loop_
_entity.id
_entity.type
_entity.pdbx_description
1 polymer ?
#
loop_
_entity_poly.entity_id
_entity_poly.type
_entity_poly.pdbx_seq_one_letter_code
_entity_poly.pdbx_strand_id
1 'polypeptide(L)'
;MGAFPNHEIRASKLIRIWVAEGFLKSKGDKILEEIAEENLKVLVDRNLLMVREWKSNGKAKSYSIHDLLRDVCVKKAGEDKFLHVKNRQVHRVPEDSSTFPRRIAEGVGCTAHRIPSVPNRNPGTSQLMLLGFLLQFRLPSAISRLWNLQTLIVGSSISYFELPSEIWEMPELRHIKFRNSRISIDREYQIPFVHDKLQTISVMKADLLISSNFLGSIPNIKNLGIYSWEMQPSDQEWEPTEGEFSSLQFLLLEKLNLVHWKADETHFPRLRHLVIRDCSALEEIPRGIGDIPTLEIIELDECNTSIVASAKQIQEDQRQYGNDGLEVRIC
;
A
#
# COMPACT_ATOMS: atom_id res chain seq x y z
N MET A 1 19.03 -1.40 5.92
CA MET A 1 19.79 -2.49 5.25
C MET A 1 19.87 -3.75 6.11
N GLY A 2 20.30 -3.68 7.39
CA GLY A 2 20.43 -4.87 8.26
C GLY A 2 19.14 -5.70 8.50
N ALA A 3 17.97 -5.12 8.26
CA ALA A 3 16.66 -5.79 8.38
C ALA A 3 16.30 -6.73 7.21
N PHE A 4 17.02 -6.68 6.09
CA PHE A 4 16.70 -7.49 4.92
C PHE A 4 17.40 -8.86 5.02
N PRO A 5 16.68 -9.99 4.86
CA PRO A 5 17.29 -11.32 4.88
C PRO A 5 18.10 -11.52 3.59
N ASN A 6 19.39 -11.87 3.73
CA ASN A 6 20.39 -12.37 2.77
C ASN A 6 20.23 -12.12 1.25
N HIS A 7 19.53 -11.07 0.84
CA HIS A 7 19.20 -10.84 -0.54
C HIS A 7 19.48 -9.39 -0.93
N GLU A 8 20.04 -9.30 -2.11
CA GLU A 8 20.16 -8.10 -2.93
C GLU A 8 18.89 -7.24 -2.86
N ILE A 9 19.07 -5.95 -2.59
CA ILE A 9 17.99 -4.97 -2.60
C ILE A 9 18.16 -4.03 -3.80
N ARG A 10 17.09 -3.85 -4.56
CA ARG A 10 17.06 -2.86 -5.65
C ARG A 10 17.24 -1.44 -5.11
N ALA A 11 18.05 -0.64 -5.79
CA ALA A 11 18.32 0.75 -5.44
C ALA A 11 17.03 1.56 -5.26
N SER A 12 16.11 1.45 -6.21
CA SER A 12 14.80 2.14 -6.18
C SER A 12 13.97 1.79 -4.95
N LYS A 13 14.01 0.53 -4.51
CA LYS A 13 13.32 0.07 -3.30
C LYS A 13 13.94 0.67 -2.04
N LEU A 14 15.27 0.70 -1.97
CA LEU A 14 15.99 1.23 -0.81
C LEU A 14 15.80 2.75 -0.66
N ILE A 15 15.88 3.49 -1.76
CA ILE A 15 15.65 4.95 -1.80
C ILE A 15 14.23 5.28 -1.31
N ARG A 16 13.21 4.63 -1.88
CA ARG A 16 11.81 4.83 -1.46
C ARG A 16 11.60 4.60 0.03
N ILE A 17 12.28 3.61 0.61
CA ILE A 17 12.21 3.33 2.05
C ILE A 17 12.87 4.46 2.85
N TRP A 18 14.03 4.95 2.44
CA TRP A 18 14.71 6.03 3.18
C TRP A 18 13.95 7.35 3.14
N VAL A 19 13.33 7.67 2.00
CA VAL A 19 12.44 8.82 1.84
C VAL A 19 11.21 8.68 2.76
N ALA A 20 10.51 7.54 2.69
CA ALA A 20 9.31 7.30 3.50
C ALA A 20 9.58 7.28 5.01
N GLU A 21 10.80 6.93 5.43
CA GLU A 21 11.20 6.83 6.83
C GLU A 21 11.81 8.14 7.37
N GLY A 22 11.93 9.16 6.52
CA GLY A 22 12.46 10.47 6.91
C GLY A 22 13.94 10.47 7.32
N PHE A 23 14.73 9.48 6.89
CA PHE A 23 16.18 9.46 7.18
C PHE A 23 16.95 10.55 6.44
N LEU A 24 16.38 11.01 5.34
CA LEU A 24 16.98 12.01 4.48
C LEU A 24 16.38 13.36 4.82
N LYS A 25 17.25 14.35 5.05
CA LYS A 25 16.87 15.75 5.19
C LYS A 25 17.17 16.43 3.86
N SER A 26 16.26 17.29 3.39
CA SER A 26 16.54 18.14 2.24
C SER A 26 17.79 18.98 2.52
N LYS A 27 18.66 19.10 1.52
CA LYS A 27 19.87 19.90 1.60
C LYS A 27 19.95 20.76 0.35
N GLY A 28 19.56 22.03 0.48
CA GLY A 28 19.39 22.93 -0.66
C GLY A 28 18.25 22.48 -1.57
N ASP A 29 18.44 22.64 -2.88
CA ASP A 29 17.41 22.39 -3.91
C ASP A 29 17.31 20.93 -4.37
N LYS A 30 18.07 20.02 -3.75
CA LYS A 30 18.07 18.61 -4.14
C LYS A 30 16.84 17.87 -3.63
N ILE A 31 16.21 17.08 -4.51
CA ILE A 31 15.14 16.16 -4.13
C ILE A 31 15.69 14.99 -3.29
N LEU A 32 14.84 14.40 -2.45
CA LEU A 32 15.28 13.38 -1.48
C LEU A 32 15.85 12.13 -2.16
N GLU A 33 15.39 11.82 -3.38
CA GLU A 33 15.87 10.71 -4.20
C GLU A 33 17.34 10.91 -4.64
N GLU A 34 17.73 12.13 -5.01
CA GLU A 34 19.11 12.45 -5.36
C GLU A 34 20.02 12.35 -4.15
N ILE A 35 19.56 12.87 -3.00
CA ILE A 35 20.27 12.76 -1.72
C ILE A 35 20.43 11.29 -1.33
N ALA A 36 19.43 10.45 -1.60
CA ALA A 36 19.50 9.01 -1.36
C ALA A 36 20.55 8.32 -2.24
N GLU A 37 20.58 8.64 -3.54
CA GLU A 37 21.58 8.10 -4.48
C GLU A 37 23.01 8.48 -4.08
N GLU A 38 23.23 9.73 -3.68
CA GLU A 38 24.54 10.20 -3.20
C GLU A 38 24.98 9.47 -1.93
N ASN A 39 24.07 9.29 -0.97
CA ASN A 39 24.38 8.52 0.24
C ASN A 39 24.68 7.06 -0.06
N LEU A 40 23.98 6.43 -1.01
CA LEU A 40 24.27 5.06 -1.42
C LEU A 40 25.68 4.93 -2.01
N LYS A 41 26.10 5.90 -2.83
CA LYS A 41 27.46 5.96 -3.35
C LYS A 41 28.49 6.07 -2.23
N VAL A 42 28.27 6.95 -1.24
CA VAL A 42 29.15 7.08 -0.07
C VAL A 42 29.25 5.77 0.72
N LEU A 43 28.15 5.03 0.88
CA LEU A 43 28.16 3.74 1.57
C LEU A 43 28.92 2.66 0.78
N VAL A 44 28.86 2.69 -0.55
CA VAL A 44 29.68 1.82 -1.41
C VAL A 44 31.16 2.20 -1.30
N ASP A 45 31.49 3.49 -1.40
CA ASP A 45 32.87 4.00 -1.32
C ASP A 45 33.52 3.68 0.05
N ARG A 46 32.71 3.55 1.10
CA ARG A 46 33.14 3.14 2.45
C ARG A 46 33.15 1.62 2.66
N ASN A 47 32.95 0.84 1.60
CA ASN A 47 32.84 -0.62 1.64
C ASN A 47 31.77 -1.14 2.62
N LEU A 48 30.71 -0.34 2.85
CA LEU A 48 29.59 -0.73 3.70
C LEU A 48 28.53 -1.50 2.89
N LEU A 49 28.48 -1.26 1.58
CA LEU A 49 27.59 -1.91 0.63
C LEU A 49 28.38 -2.47 -0.55
N MET A 50 27.99 -3.66 -1.00
CA MET A 50 28.44 -4.24 -2.28
C MET A 50 27.39 -3.97 -3.35
N VAL A 51 27.82 -3.47 -4.52
CA VAL A 51 26.98 -3.43 -5.71
C VAL A 51 26.85 -4.84 -6.28
N ARG A 52 25.63 -5.28 -6.60
CA ARG A 52 25.36 -6.61 -7.17
C ARG A 52 25.09 -6.56 -8.66
N GLU A 53 24.22 -5.65 -9.07
CA GLU A 53 23.92 -5.43 -10.48
C GLU A 53 24.13 -3.95 -10.84
N TRP A 54 24.53 -3.73 -12.08
CA TRP A 54 24.62 -2.41 -12.70
C TRP A 54 23.51 -2.25 -13.74
N LYS A 55 23.01 -1.03 -13.88
CA LYS A 55 22.13 -0.63 -14.98
C LYS A 55 22.97 -0.35 -16.23
N SER A 56 22.33 -0.37 -17.40
CA SER A 56 22.96 0.02 -18.68
C SER A 56 23.51 1.45 -18.67
N ASN A 57 23.01 2.32 -17.80
CA ASN A 57 23.48 3.69 -17.64
C ASN A 57 24.65 3.85 -16.64
N GLY A 58 25.26 2.75 -16.18
CA GLY A 58 26.39 2.79 -15.24
C GLY A 58 26.01 3.06 -13.77
N LYS A 59 24.73 3.26 -13.45
CA LYS A 59 24.28 3.35 -12.04
C LYS A 59 24.09 1.96 -11.44
N ALA A 60 24.35 1.81 -10.15
CA ALA A 60 24.04 0.57 -9.43
C ALA A 60 22.53 0.30 -9.45
N LYS A 61 22.15 -0.89 -9.92
CA LYS A 61 20.77 -1.38 -9.96
C LYS A 61 20.37 -1.94 -8.59
N SER A 62 21.32 -2.53 -7.88
CA SER A 62 21.06 -3.21 -6.62
C SER A 62 22.30 -3.34 -5.74
N TYR A 63 22.04 -3.49 -4.43
CA TYR A 63 23.05 -3.53 -3.38
C TYR A 63 22.86 -4.72 -2.46
N SER A 64 23.92 -5.11 -1.76
CA SER A 64 23.85 -5.99 -0.60
C SER A 64 24.78 -5.47 0.49
N ILE A 65 24.52 -5.85 1.74
CA ILE A 65 25.42 -5.55 2.86
C ILE A 65 26.42 -6.69 3.01
N HIS A 66 27.65 -6.40 3.43
CA HIS A 66 28.58 -7.45 3.84
C HIS A 66 28.05 -8.20 5.06
N ASP A 67 28.22 -9.51 5.10
CA ASP A 67 27.69 -10.36 6.17
C ASP A 67 28.18 -9.92 7.56
N LEU A 68 29.47 -9.56 7.69
CA LEU A 68 30.05 -9.03 8.92
C LEU A 68 29.42 -7.71 9.38
N LEU A 69 29.07 -6.82 8.44
CA LEU A 69 28.42 -5.54 8.75
C LEU A 69 26.94 -5.73 9.05
N ARG A 70 26.32 -6.76 8.50
CA ARG A 70 24.93 -7.13 8.78
C ARG A 70 24.77 -7.48 10.25
N ASP A 71 25.64 -8.31 10.79
CA ASP A 71 25.59 -8.72 12.19
C ASP A 71 25.82 -7.53 13.13
N VAL A 72 26.75 -6.64 12.78
CA VAL A 72 26.96 -5.37 13.50
C VAL A 72 25.72 -4.47 13.43
N CYS A 73 25.10 -4.31 12.26
CA CYS A 73 23.87 -3.52 12.10
C CYS A 73 22.69 -4.12 12.87
N VAL A 74 22.54 -5.44 12.88
CA VAL A 74 21.46 -6.13 13.60
C VAL A 74 21.66 -6.00 15.10
N LYS A 75 22.90 -6.20 15.59
CA LYS A 75 23.25 -6.01 17.00
C LYS A 75 23.01 -4.58 17.44
N LYS A 76 23.54 -3.61 16.70
CA LYS A 76 23.39 -2.18 16.99
C LYS A 76 21.93 -1.74 16.96
N ALA A 77 21.15 -2.25 16.00
CA ALA A 77 19.72 -1.97 15.92
C ALA A 77 18.92 -2.63 17.05
N GLY A 78 19.37 -3.76 17.59
CA GLY A 78 18.82 -4.35 18.81
C GLY A 78 19.11 -3.51 20.05
N GLU A 79 20.35 -3.04 20.20
CA GLU A 79 20.79 -2.13 21.29
C GLU A 79 20.04 -0.79 21.26
N ASP A 80 19.87 -0.21 20.06
CA ASP A 80 19.17 1.05 19.84
C ASP A 80 17.64 0.89 19.81
N LYS A 81 17.11 -0.32 20.09
CA LYS A 81 15.67 -0.66 20.05
C LYS A 81 15.00 -0.28 18.72
N PHE A 82 15.78 -0.34 17.66
CA PHE A 82 15.40 0.07 16.33
C PHE A 82 14.89 -1.12 15.50
N LEU A 83 15.35 -2.34 15.80
CA LEU A 83 15.02 -3.57 15.07
C LEU A 83 15.09 -4.80 16.00
N HIS A 84 14.11 -5.71 15.92
CA HIS A 84 14.21 -7.06 16.51
C HIS A 84 14.23 -8.11 15.39
N VAL A 85 15.33 -8.85 15.27
CA VAL A 85 15.51 -9.94 14.29
C VAL A 85 15.65 -11.25 15.05
N LYS A 86 14.66 -12.13 14.96
CA LYS A 86 14.80 -13.51 15.45
C LYS A 86 15.46 -14.37 14.37
N ASN A 87 16.72 -14.73 14.57
CA ASN A 87 17.34 -15.82 13.81
C ASN A 87 17.15 -17.14 14.59
N ARG A 88 16.77 -18.20 13.86
CA ARG A 88 16.86 -19.59 14.31
C ARG A 88 18.33 -19.89 14.61
N GLN A 89 18.79 -19.76 15.85
CA GLN A 89 19.59 -20.75 16.56
C GLN A 89 19.57 -20.41 18.06
N VAL A 90 19.40 -21.46 18.85
CA VAL A 90 19.16 -21.47 20.29
C VAL A 90 20.17 -20.60 21.04
N HIS A 91 19.69 -19.60 21.80
CA HIS A 91 20.06 -19.37 23.21
C HIS A 91 19.07 -18.38 23.86
N ARG A 92 18.80 -18.64 25.15
CA ARG A 92 17.72 -18.05 25.96
C ARG A 92 17.79 -16.52 26.03
N VAL A 93 16.61 -15.88 25.93
CA VAL A 93 16.41 -14.46 26.26
C VAL A 93 16.35 -14.33 27.79
N PRO A 94 17.08 -13.41 28.44
CA PRO A 94 16.75 -12.98 29.79
C PRO A 94 15.47 -12.15 29.73
N GLU A 95 14.45 -12.60 30.45
CA GLU A 95 13.25 -11.83 30.78
C GLU A 95 13.65 -10.63 31.64
N ASP A 96 13.91 -9.48 31.01
CA ASP A 96 13.63 -8.14 31.55
C ASP A 96 14.19 -7.06 30.61
N SER A 97 13.31 -6.31 29.94
CA SER A 97 13.49 -4.88 29.68
C SER A 97 12.31 -4.28 28.90
N SER A 98 11.85 -3.15 29.40
CA SER A 98 10.53 -2.54 29.24
C SER A 98 10.42 -1.60 28.03
N THR A 99 10.81 -2.01 26.82
CA THR A 99 10.62 -1.11 25.65
C THR A 99 10.60 -1.84 24.31
N PHE A 100 9.52 -1.62 23.52
CA PHE A 100 9.28 -2.24 22.22
C PHE A 100 10.00 -1.49 21.08
N PRO A 101 10.50 -2.22 20.07
CA PRO A 101 11.23 -1.59 18.97
C PRO A 101 10.31 -0.86 17.98
N ARG A 102 10.82 0.20 17.34
CA ARG A 102 10.09 1.02 16.34
C ARG A 102 9.82 0.30 15.01
N ARG A 103 10.49 -0.82 14.72
CA ARG A 103 10.25 -1.68 13.54
C ARG A 103 10.29 -3.16 13.90
N ILE A 104 9.38 -3.94 13.31
CA ILE A 104 9.48 -5.40 13.20
C ILE A 104 9.57 -5.71 11.71
N ALA A 105 10.65 -6.37 11.30
CA ALA A 105 10.83 -6.88 9.94
C ALA A 105 11.12 -8.38 10.07
N GLU A 106 10.11 -9.21 9.82
CA GLU A 106 10.24 -10.66 9.90
C GLU A 106 10.65 -11.22 8.54
N GLY A 107 11.81 -11.87 8.50
CA GLY A 107 12.34 -12.54 7.33
C GLY A 107 11.64 -13.87 7.03
N VAL A 108 11.70 -14.26 5.76
CA VAL A 108 11.11 -15.44 5.15
C VAL A 108 11.31 -16.71 5.99
N GLY A 109 10.21 -17.40 6.32
CA GLY A 109 10.24 -18.77 6.86
C GLY A 109 9.69 -19.01 8.27
N CYS A 110 8.67 -18.26 8.74
CA CYS A 110 8.00 -18.59 10.00
C CYS A 110 6.57 -19.11 9.80
N THR A 111 6.34 -20.31 10.33
CA THR A 111 5.03 -20.86 10.71
C THR A 111 4.35 -19.92 11.70
N ALA A 112 3.02 -19.76 11.57
CA ALA A 112 2.13 -18.80 12.20
C ALA A 112 2.09 -18.69 13.75
N HIS A 113 3.08 -19.21 14.49
CA HIS A 113 2.90 -19.47 15.92
C HIS A 113 3.37 -18.41 16.90
N ARG A 114 4.15 -17.37 16.55
CA ARG A 114 4.55 -16.36 17.56
C ARG A 114 4.82 -14.96 16.99
N ILE A 115 3.77 -14.13 16.89
CA ILE A 115 3.97 -12.68 17.18
C ILE A 115 4.50 -12.63 18.62
N PRO A 116 5.59 -11.90 18.93
CA PRO A 116 6.01 -11.71 20.31
C PRO A 116 4.83 -11.17 21.14
N SER A 117 4.50 -11.87 22.21
CA SER A 117 3.45 -11.49 23.16
C SER A 117 3.67 -10.06 23.63
N VAL A 118 2.84 -9.13 23.14
CA VAL A 118 2.76 -7.77 23.67
C VAL A 118 2.10 -7.89 25.05
N PRO A 119 2.80 -7.61 26.16
CA PRO A 119 2.20 -7.64 27.48
C PRO A 119 1.12 -6.55 27.53
N ASN A 120 0.00 -6.92 28.12
CA ASN A 120 -1.24 -6.16 28.17
C ASN A 120 -1.15 -4.96 29.15
N ARG A 121 -0.16 -4.06 28.98
CA ARG A 121 0.01 -2.92 29.88
C ARG A 121 0.42 -1.63 29.17
N ASN A 122 -0.38 -0.62 29.50
CA ASN A 122 -0.30 0.82 29.27
C ASN A 122 -0.39 1.33 27.82
N PRO A 123 -1.47 2.07 27.49
CA PRO A 123 -1.65 2.75 26.22
C PRO A 123 -0.77 4.01 26.14
N GLY A 124 0.57 3.89 26.28
CA GLY A 124 1.47 5.05 26.22
C GLY A 124 2.77 4.89 25.42
N THR A 125 3.21 3.68 25.06
CA THR A 125 4.63 3.48 24.68
C THR A 125 4.91 2.73 23.37
N SER A 126 3.91 2.37 22.57
CA SER A 126 4.15 1.67 21.29
C SER A 126 4.28 2.68 20.14
N GLN A 127 5.49 3.15 19.81
CA GLN A 127 5.77 4.08 18.70
C GLN A 127 5.91 3.37 17.33
N LEU A 128 5.11 2.35 17.03
CA LEU A 128 5.21 1.62 15.77
C LEU A 128 4.36 2.34 14.70
N MET A 129 5.00 3.10 13.82
CA MET A 129 4.31 3.91 12.79
C MET A 129 4.11 3.13 11.48
N LEU A 130 4.98 2.16 11.20
CA LEU A 130 5.03 1.40 9.97
C LEU A 130 5.36 -0.07 10.27
N LEU A 131 4.51 -0.99 9.85
CA LEU A 131 4.76 -2.42 9.95
C LEU A 131 4.70 -3.08 8.57
N GLY A 132 5.79 -3.73 8.17
CA GLY A 132 5.97 -4.32 6.85
C GLY A 132 6.17 -5.83 6.92
N PHE A 133 5.18 -6.63 6.50
CA PHE A 133 5.34 -8.09 6.43
C PHE A 133 5.62 -8.59 5.01
N LEU A 134 6.31 -9.74 4.89
CA LEU A 134 6.38 -10.58 3.69
C LEU A 134 5.84 -11.96 4.06
N LEU A 135 4.51 -12.11 4.09
CA LEU A 135 3.88 -13.32 4.62
C LEU A 135 3.74 -14.40 3.53
N GLN A 136 3.99 -15.65 3.94
CA GLN A 136 3.57 -16.86 3.24
C GLN A 136 2.23 -17.41 3.80
N PHE A 137 1.64 -16.78 4.82
CA PHE A 137 0.45 -17.23 5.56
C PHE A 137 -0.47 -16.06 5.96
N ARG A 138 -1.67 -16.33 6.47
CA ARG A 138 -2.64 -15.32 6.95
C ARG A 138 -2.05 -14.38 8.01
N LEU A 139 -2.54 -13.14 8.08
CA LEU A 139 -2.15 -12.20 9.12
C LEU A 139 -2.87 -12.57 10.43
N PRO A 140 -2.15 -12.84 11.53
CA PRO A 140 -2.76 -13.17 12.80
C PRO A 140 -3.52 -11.98 13.40
N SER A 141 -4.69 -12.26 14.02
CA SER A 141 -5.53 -11.25 14.68
C SER A 141 -4.81 -10.43 15.74
N ALA A 142 -3.80 -11.00 16.38
CA ALA A 142 -2.93 -10.33 17.35
C ALA A 142 -2.23 -9.05 16.85
N ILE A 143 -2.27 -8.74 15.55
CA ILE A 143 -1.83 -7.46 14.99
C ILE A 143 -2.70 -6.28 15.47
N SER A 144 -3.98 -6.51 15.76
CA SER A 144 -4.90 -5.48 16.26
C SER A 144 -4.44 -4.85 17.58
N ARG A 145 -3.61 -5.59 18.35
CA ARG A 145 -2.97 -5.09 19.59
C ARG A 145 -1.96 -3.97 19.36
N LEU A 146 -1.62 -3.66 18.11
CA LEU A 146 -0.77 -2.52 17.76
C LEU A 146 -1.59 -1.23 17.61
N TRP A 147 -2.23 -0.83 18.70
CA TRP A 147 -3.19 0.28 18.81
C TRP A 147 -2.69 1.65 18.26
N ASN A 148 -1.38 1.90 18.24
CA ASN A 148 -0.79 3.12 17.66
C ASN A 148 -0.34 3.00 16.20
N LEU A 149 -0.55 1.84 15.56
CA LEU A 149 -0.11 1.61 14.20
C LEU A 149 -0.93 2.45 13.24
N GLN A 150 -0.26 3.34 12.51
CA GLN A 150 -0.90 4.20 11.52
C GLN A 150 -0.84 3.62 10.10
N THR A 151 0.26 2.95 9.76
CA THR A 151 0.43 2.35 8.44
C THR A 151 0.78 0.87 8.56
N LEU A 152 -0.09 0.04 7.99
CA LEU A 152 0.14 -1.37 7.77
C LEU A 152 0.51 -1.60 6.31
N ILE A 153 1.71 -2.11 6.05
CA ILE A 153 2.14 -2.56 4.72
C ILE A 153 2.25 -4.08 4.73
N VAL A 154 1.42 -4.75 3.94
CA VAL A 154 1.46 -6.20 3.80
C VAL A 154 1.99 -6.54 2.41
N GLY A 155 3.15 -7.18 2.32
CA GLY A 155 3.54 -7.91 1.13
C GLY A 155 3.22 -9.38 1.31
N SER A 156 2.66 -10.00 0.28
CA SER A 156 2.41 -11.43 0.25
C SER A 156 2.91 -12.01 -1.07
N SER A 157 3.44 -13.23 -1.02
CA SER A 157 3.71 -14.03 -2.22
C SER A 157 2.45 -14.72 -2.77
N ILE A 158 1.38 -14.74 -1.97
CA ILE A 158 0.06 -15.24 -2.35
C ILE A 158 -0.73 -14.07 -2.96
N SER A 159 -1.41 -14.34 -4.07
CA SER A 159 -2.25 -13.38 -4.80
C SER A 159 -3.44 -12.87 -3.97
N TYR A 160 -3.89 -13.67 -3.00
CA TYR A 160 -5.05 -13.46 -2.16
C TYR A 160 -4.64 -13.42 -0.68
N PHE A 161 -5.09 -12.39 0.02
CA PHE A 161 -4.78 -12.18 1.43
C PHE A 161 -6.03 -11.79 2.21
N GLU A 162 -6.35 -12.57 3.25
CA GLU A 162 -7.42 -12.24 4.19
C GLU A 162 -6.89 -11.39 5.34
N LEU A 163 -7.52 -10.25 5.55
CA LEU A 163 -7.28 -9.44 6.74
C LEU A 163 -8.11 -9.97 7.91
N PRO A 164 -7.50 -10.19 9.10
CA PRO A 164 -8.25 -10.44 10.31
C PRO A 164 -9.12 -9.22 10.61
N SER A 165 -10.31 -9.48 11.11
CA SER A 165 -11.36 -8.50 11.20
C SER A 165 -11.12 -7.49 12.34
N GLU A 166 -10.32 -7.87 13.32
CA GLU A 166 -9.86 -7.00 14.41
C GLU A 166 -8.97 -5.84 13.93
N ILE A 167 -8.49 -5.85 12.68
CA ILE A 167 -7.75 -4.71 12.09
C ILE A 167 -8.64 -3.47 12.01
N TRP A 168 -9.95 -3.65 11.83
CA TRP A 168 -10.89 -2.55 11.71
C TRP A 168 -11.15 -1.86 13.06
N GLU A 169 -10.71 -2.45 14.18
CA GLU A 169 -10.80 -1.88 15.53
C GLU A 169 -9.58 -1.02 15.90
N MET A 170 -8.58 -0.92 15.01
CA MET A 170 -7.31 -0.24 15.31
C MET A 170 -7.45 1.29 15.24
N PRO A 171 -7.43 2.02 16.37
CA PRO A 171 -7.94 3.39 16.45
C PRO A 171 -7.06 4.46 15.79
N GLU A 172 -5.80 4.15 15.49
CA GLU A 172 -4.86 5.08 14.83
C GLU A 172 -4.56 4.70 13.38
N LEU A 173 -5.18 3.63 12.86
CA LEU A 173 -4.86 3.13 11.52
C LEU A 173 -5.36 4.10 10.44
N ARG A 174 -4.46 4.48 9.54
CA ARG A 174 -4.71 5.46 8.46
C ARG A 174 -4.52 4.85 7.10
N HIS A 175 -3.57 3.93 6.98
CA HIS A 175 -3.17 3.40 5.70
C HIS A 175 -2.95 1.89 5.78
N ILE A 176 -3.70 1.15 4.98
CA ILE A 176 -3.50 -0.28 4.75
C ILE A 176 -3.05 -0.44 3.30
N LYS A 177 -1.78 -0.80 3.12
CA LYS A 177 -1.16 -0.91 1.80
C LYS A 177 -0.70 -2.32 1.53
N PHE A 178 -0.90 -2.78 0.31
CA PHE A 178 -0.48 -4.11 -0.11
C PHE A 178 0.60 -4.01 -1.18
N ARG A 179 1.67 -4.80 -1.03
CA ARG A 179 2.73 -4.91 -2.02
C ARG A 179 2.47 -6.18 -2.83
N ASN A 180 2.03 -6.00 -4.07
CA ASN A 180 1.82 -7.07 -5.05
C ASN A 180 0.77 -8.11 -4.61
N SER A 181 -0.15 -7.75 -3.73
CA SER A 181 -1.20 -8.64 -3.20
C SER A 181 -2.52 -7.88 -3.14
N ARG A 182 -3.63 -8.60 -3.28
CA ARG A 182 -4.98 -8.02 -3.24
C ARG A 182 -5.73 -8.52 -2.01
N ILE A 183 -6.57 -7.68 -1.41
CA ILE A 183 -7.27 -7.97 -0.15
C ILE A 183 -8.60 -8.65 -0.42
N SER A 184 -8.89 -9.70 0.33
CA SER A 184 -10.27 -10.08 0.62
C SER A 184 -10.54 -9.95 2.10
N ILE A 185 -11.77 -9.59 2.43
CA ILE A 185 -12.31 -9.74 3.77
C ILE A 185 -13.25 -10.94 3.70
N ASP A 186 -13.43 -11.62 4.82
CA ASP A 186 -14.46 -12.64 4.93
C ASP A 186 -15.83 -12.04 4.57
N ARG A 187 -16.62 -12.76 3.75
CA ARG A 187 -17.88 -12.26 3.15
C ARG A 187 -18.94 -11.90 4.19
N GLU A 188 -18.79 -12.40 5.42
CA GLU A 188 -19.76 -12.22 6.50
C GLU A 188 -19.40 -11.07 7.46
N TYR A 189 -18.30 -10.33 7.23
CA TYR A 189 -17.84 -9.34 8.20
C TYR A 189 -18.45 -7.95 7.96
N GLN A 190 -19.31 -7.51 8.89
CA GLN A 190 -19.68 -6.12 9.04
C GLN A 190 -18.59 -5.41 9.85
N ILE A 191 -18.10 -4.25 9.39
CA ILE A 191 -17.22 -3.44 10.23
C ILE A 191 -18.05 -2.97 11.44
N PRO A 192 -17.67 -3.33 12.67
CA PRO A 192 -18.50 -3.05 13.85
C PRO A 192 -18.55 -1.57 14.23
N PHE A 193 -17.62 -0.75 13.70
CA PHE A 193 -17.48 0.67 14.05
C PHE A 193 -17.05 1.52 12.86
N VAL A 194 -17.38 2.82 12.90
CA VAL A 194 -16.88 3.79 11.92
C VAL A 194 -15.40 4.06 12.17
N HIS A 195 -14.57 3.80 11.16
CA HIS A 195 -13.13 4.01 11.18
C HIS A 195 -12.77 5.35 10.52
N ASP A 196 -12.97 6.44 11.27
CA ASP A 196 -12.85 7.83 10.81
C ASP A 196 -11.44 8.26 10.38
N LYS A 197 -10.37 7.65 10.92
CA LYS A 197 -8.99 7.99 10.55
C LYS A 197 -8.47 7.29 9.30
N LEU A 198 -9.18 6.27 8.80
CA LEU A 198 -8.70 5.48 7.67
C LEU A 198 -8.79 6.31 6.38
N GLN A 199 -7.68 6.38 5.65
CA GLN A 199 -7.52 7.25 4.48
C GLN A 199 -7.05 6.48 3.24
N THR A 200 -6.47 5.30 3.40
CA THR A 200 -5.94 4.52 2.27
C THR A 200 -6.15 3.04 2.46
N ILE A 201 -6.72 2.40 1.44
CA ILE A 201 -6.73 0.96 1.23
C ILE A 201 -6.22 0.74 -0.20
N SER A 202 -5.07 0.07 -0.37
CA SER A 202 -4.45 -0.02 -1.69
C SER A 202 -5.33 -0.70 -2.74
N VAL A 203 -5.82 -1.92 -2.49
CA VAL A 203 -6.68 -2.69 -3.41
C VAL A 203 -7.53 -3.68 -2.60
N MET A 204 -8.85 -3.62 -2.71
CA MET A 204 -9.81 -4.50 -2.03
C MET A 204 -10.79 -5.17 -2.99
N LYS A 205 -11.32 -6.33 -2.61
CA LYS A 205 -12.27 -7.08 -3.46
C LYS A 205 -13.61 -6.33 -3.59
N ALA A 206 -14.16 -6.28 -4.81
CA ALA A 206 -15.39 -5.59 -5.16
C ALA A 206 -16.63 -6.09 -4.40
N ASP A 207 -16.72 -7.41 -4.13
CA ASP A 207 -17.86 -8.02 -3.41
C ASP A 207 -18.16 -7.32 -2.08
N LEU A 208 -17.13 -6.73 -1.46
CA LEU A 208 -17.23 -6.06 -0.16
C LEU A 208 -17.90 -4.68 -0.24
N LEU A 209 -17.87 -4.04 -1.41
CA LEU A 209 -18.51 -2.74 -1.64
C LEU A 209 -20.02 -2.91 -1.80
N ILE A 210 -20.44 -3.95 -2.51
CA ILE A 210 -21.84 -4.18 -2.89
C ILE A 210 -22.66 -4.78 -1.73
N SER A 211 -22.03 -5.51 -0.81
CA SER A 211 -22.74 -6.37 0.15
C SER A 211 -22.95 -5.81 1.56
N SER A 212 -22.27 -4.73 1.98
CA SER A 212 -22.13 -4.48 3.43
C SER A 212 -22.11 -3.03 3.94
N ASN A 213 -22.49 -2.01 3.16
CA ASN A 213 -22.35 -0.59 3.55
C ASN A 213 -20.92 -0.28 4.09
N PHE A 214 -19.94 -1.00 3.56
CA PHE A 214 -18.56 -1.01 4.04
C PHE A 214 -17.97 0.40 4.01
N LEU A 215 -18.29 1.15 2.96
CA LEU A 215 -17.82 2.52 2.74
C LEU A 215 -18.41 3.52 3.73
N GLY A 216 -19.66 3.32 4.18
CA GLY A 216 -20.24 4.08 5.29
C GLY A 216 -19.44 3.95 6.58
N SER A 217 -18.69 2.86 6.75
CA SER A 217 -17.80 2.63 7.90
C SER A 217 -16.42 3.26 7.73
N ILE A 218 -16.03 3.73 6.53
CA ILE A 218 -14.72 4.35 6.26
C ILE A 218 -14.86 5.70 5.51
N PRO A 219 -15.58 6.68 6.08
CA PRO A 219 -16.07 7.87 5.36
C PRO A 219 -14.96 8.82 4.88
N ASN A 220 -13.75 8.72 5.44
CA ASN A 220 -12.61 9.59 5.11
C ASN A 220 -11.60 8.92 4.18
N ILE A 221 -12.01 7.84 3.49
CA ILE A 221 -11.17 7.18 2.50
C ILE A 221 -10.84 8.13 1.36
N LYS A 222 -9.55 8.30 1.07
CA LYS A 222 -9.04 9.19 0.01
C LYS A 222 -8.46 8.41 -1.16
N ASN A 223 -7.94 7.22 -0.89
CA ASN A 223 -7.25 6.39 -1.88
C ASN A 223 -7.79 4.97 -1.76
N LEU A 224 -8.42 4.50 -2.83
CA LEU A 224 -9.05 3.19 -2.88
C LEU A 224 -8.71 2.49 -4.20
N GLY A 225 -8.36 1.22 -4.13
CA GLY A 225 -8.38 0.33 -5.29
C GLY A 225 -9.41 -0.77 -5.11
N ILE A 226 -10.02 -1.19 -6.20
CA ILE A 226 -11.10 -2.20 -6.25
C ILE A 226 -10.71 -3.25 -7.28
N TYR A 227 -10.91 -4.53 -6.98
CA TYR A 227 -10.70 -5.61 -7.94
C TYR A 227 -11.73 -6.74 -7.84
N SER A 228 -11.93 -7.51 -8.91
CA SER A 228 -12.79 -8.70 -8.93
C SER A 228 -12.11 -9.86 -9.68
N TRP A 229 -12.62 -11.08 -9.52
CA TRP A 229 -12.13 -12.28 -10.21
C TRP A 229 -13.26 -13.25 -10.60
N GLU A 230 -14.53 -12.87 -10.40
CA GLU A 230 -15.63 -13.80 -10.65
C GLU A 230 -15.72 -14.13 -12.15
N MET A 231 -15.62 -15.43 -12.46
CA MET A 231 -15.40 -15.98 -13.80
C MET A 231 -16.64 -15.94 -14.71
N GLN A 232 -17.74 -15.32 -14.29
CA GLN A 232 -18.96 -15.28 -15.09
C GLN A 232 -19.41 -13.81 -15.22
N PRO A 233 -19.34 -13.22 -16.42
CA PRO A 233 -19.97 -11.94 -16.69
C PRO A 233 -21.49 -12.16 -16.66
N SER A 234 -22.14 -11.84 -15.55
CA SER A 234 -23.59 -11.73 -15.48
C SER A 234 -23.93 -10.25 -15.47
N ASP A 235 -24.09 -9.62 -16.64
CA ASP A 235 -24.59 -8.24 -16.84
C ASP A 235 -24.29 -7.28 -15.67
N GLN A 236 -23.05 -7.30 -15.19
CA GLN A 236 -22.77 -6.73 -13.88
C GLN A 236 -22.77 -5.22 -14.06
N GLU A 237 -23.70 -4.58 -13.38
CA GLU A 237 -23.78 -3.13 -13.28
C GLU A 237 -23.24 -2.68 -11.92
N TRP A 238 -22.60 -1.52 -11.90
CA TRP A 238 -22.17 -0.88 -10.68
C TRP A 238 -22.59 0.58 -10.70
N GLU A 239 -23.45 0.92 -9.75
CA GLU A 239 -23.85 2.28 -9.42
C GLU A 239 -23.44 2.53 -7.96
N PRO A 240 -22.47 3.41 -7.69
CA PRO A 240 -22.12 3.83 -6.34
C PRO A 240 -23.33 4.42 -5.62
N THR A 241 -23.42 4.27 -4.29
CA THR A 241 -24.45 5.03 -3.58
C THR A 241 -23.98 6.48 -3.38
N GLU A 242 -24.89 7.44 -3.59
CA GLU A 242 -24.60 8.86 -3.39
C GLU A 242 -24.01 9.11 -1.99
N GLY A 243 -22.88 9.84 -1.94
CA GLY A 243 -22.20 10.21 -0.70
C GLY A 243 -21.19 9.19 -0.15
N GLU A 244 -21.18 7.92 -0.61
CA GLU A 244 -20.25 6.90 -0.12
C GLU A 244 -18.77 7.24 -0.35
N PHE A 245 -18.47 7.95 -1.45
CA PHE A 245 -17.12 8.29 -1.88
C PHE A 245 -16.82 9.80 -1.79
N SER A 246 -17.50 10.51 -0.89
CA SER A 246 -17.42 11.98 -0.73
C SER A 246 -16.01 12.53 -0.45
N SER A 247 -15.09 11.72 0.08
CA SER A 247 -13.69 12.09 0.36
C SER A 247 -12.68 11.51 -0.64
N LEU A 248 -13.13 10.70 -1.59
CA LEU A 248 -12.25 9.93 -2.46
C LEU A 248 -11.55 10.85 -3.46
N GLN A 249 -10.22 10.71 -3.57
CA GLN A 249 -9.36 11.50 -4.46
C GLN A 249 -8.67 10.61 -5.50
N PHE A 250 -8.41 9.35 -5.16
CA PHE A 250 -7.81 8.36 -6.04
C PHE A 250 -8.66 7.09 -6.06
N LEU A 251 -9.02 6.65 -7.26
CA LEU A 251 -9.75 5.41 -7.51
C LEU A 251 -8.99 4.54 -8.51
N LEU A 252 -8.71 3.31 -8.14
CA LEU A 252 -8.20 2.27 -9.03
C LEU A 252 -9.27 1.19 -9.23
N LEU A 253 -9.64 0.92 -10.48
CA LEU A 253 -10.46 -0.22 -10.88
C LEU A 253 -9.56 -1.22 -11.59
N GLU A 254 -9.41 -2.43 -11.05
CA GLU A 254 -8.48 -3.43 -11.57
C GLU A 254 -9.16 -4.78 -11.79
N LYS A 255 -9.09 -5.33 -13.01
CA LYS A 255 -9.63 -6.68 -13.31
C LYS A 255 -11.11 -6.83 -12.93
N LEU A 256 -11.90 -5.76 -13.05
CA LEU A 256 -13.32 -5.85 -12.78
C LEU A 256 -14.03 -6.54 -13.94
N ASN A 257 -14.84 -7.55 -13.61
CA ASN A 257 -15.78 -8.16 -14.54
C ASN A 257 -17.09 -7.36 -14.56
N LEU A 258 -16.95 -6.03 -14.69
CA LEU A 258 -18.04 -5.06 -14.71
C LEU A 258 -18.33 -4.71 -16.17
N VAL A 259 -19.59 -4.81 -16.60
CA VAL A 259 -19.98 -4.46 -17.98
C VAL A 259 -20.39 -3.00 -18.05
N HIS A 260 -21.28 -2.58 -17.15
CA HIS A 260 -21.78 -1.21 -17.09
C HIS A 260 -21.38 -0.53 -15.79
N TRP A 261 -20.70 0.59 -15.90
CA TRP A 261 -20.50 1.51 -14.79
C TRP A 261 -21.51 2.64 -14.93
N LYS A 262 -22.23 2.97 -13.85
CA LYS A 262 -23.13 4.12 -13.76
C LYS A 262 -22.60 5.03 -12.67
N ALA A 263 -22.23 6.25 -13.04
CA ALA A 263 -21.75 7.26 -12.10
C ALA A 263 -21.83 8.65 -12.72
N ASP A 264 -21.93 9.63 -11.84
CA ASP A 264 -21.91 11.05 -12.17
C ASP A 264 -21.06 11.83 -11.15
N GLU A 265 -21.07 13.15 -11.25
CA GLU A 265 -20.28 14.04 -10.40
C GLU A 265 -20.65 13.98 -8.92
N THR A 266 -21.87 13.59 -8.58
CA THR A 266 -22.36 13.49 -7.19
C THR A 266 -21.78 12.29 -6.46
N HIS A 267 -21.47 11.23 -7.20
CA HIS A 267 -20.90 10.01 -6.64
C HIS A 267 -19.44 10.20 -6.20
N PHE A 268 -18.67 11.02 -6.92
CA PHE A 268 -17.23 11.20 -6.71
C PHE A 268 -16.78 12.68 -6.68
N PRO A 269 -17.33 13.51 -5.78
CA PRO A 269 -17.22 14.98 -5.85
C PRO A 269 -15.80 15.54 -5.62
N ARG A 270 -14.83 14.70 -5.24
CA ARG A 270 -13.43 15.09 -4.96
C ARG A 270 -12.40 14.26 -5.72
N LEU A 271 -12.85 13.43 -6.67
CA LEU A 271 -11.96 12.55 -7.41
C LEU A 271 -11.02 13.37 -8.28
N ARG A 272 -9.73 13.05 -8.19
CA ARG A 272 -8.66 13.70 -8.96
C ARG A 272 -8.00 12.75 -9.93
N HIS A 273 -7.90 11.48 -9.56
CA HIS A 273 -7.17 10.50 -10.34
C HIS A 273 -7.95 9.20 -10.40
N LEU A 274 -8.34 8.84 -11.61
CA LEU A 274 -8.94 7.56 -11.95
C LEU A 274 -7.93 6.68 -12.68
N VAL A 275 -7.75 5.46 -12.22
CA VAL A 275 -6.95 4.43 -12.90
C VAL A 275 -7.85 3.25 -13.22
N ILE A 276 -7.86 2.80 -14.47
CA ILE A 276 -8.53 1.58 -14.89
C ILE A 276 -7.48 0.63 -15.45
N ARG A 277 -7.39 -0.57 -14.89
CA ARG A 277 -6.42 -1.60 -15.28
C ARG A 277 -7.10 -2.92 -15.60
N ASP A 278 -6.88 -3.45 -16.80
CA ASP A 278 -7.32 -4.80 -17.20
C ASP A 278 -8.83 -5.05 -16.94
N CYS A 279 -9.66 -4.02 -17.15
CA CYS A 279 -11.13 -4.13 -17.06
C CYS A 279 -11.70 -4.43 -18.46
N SER A 280 -11.40 -5.61 -18.99
CA SER A 280 -11.71 -5.95 -20.39
C SER A 280 -13.20 -6.01 -20.74
N ALA A 281 -14.05 -6.30 -19.76
CA ALA A 281 -15.51 -6.37 -19.93
C ALA A 281 -16.22 -5.01 -19.89
N LEU A 282 -15.58 -3.97 -19.35
CA LEU A 282 -16.20 -2.66 -19.20
C LEU A 282 -16.38 -1.99 -20.56
N GLU A 283 -17.60 -1.58 -20.88
CA GLU A 283 -17.91 -1.00 -22.19
C GLU A 283 -17.45 0.44 -22.30
N GLU A 284 -17.70 1.28 -21.29
CA GLU A 284 -17.32 2.69 -21.31
C GLU A 284 -17.10 3.28 -19.92
N ILE A 285 -16.42 4.43 -19.87
CA ILE A 285 -16.39 5.30 -18.70
C ILE A 285 -17.65 6.19 -18.75
N PRO A 286 -18.44 6.29 -17.66
CA PRO A 286 -19.63 7.13 -17.63
C PRO A 286 -19.30 8.58 -17.94
N ARG A 287 -20.10 9.23 -18.78
CA ARG A 287 -19.87 10.64 -19.14
C ARG A 287 -19.87 11.58 -17.94
N GLY A 288 -20.69 11.30 -16.92
CA GLY A 288 -20.74 12.09 -15.68
C GLY A 288 -19.43 12.08 -14.87
N ILE A 289 -18.53 11.13 -15.12
CA ILE A 289 -17.15 11.21 -14.58
C ILE A 289 -16.40 12.41 -15.16
N GLY A 290 -16.68 12.76 -16.42
CA GLY A 290 -16.16 13.96 -17.06
C GLY A 290 -16.63 15.25 -16.40
N ASP A 291 -17.81 15.26 -15.78
CA ASP A 291 -18.39 16.45 -15.13
C ASP A 291 -17.80 16.72 -13.74
N ILE A 292 -16.91 15.85 -13.24
CA ILE A 292 -16.22 16.05 -11.96
C ILE A 292 -15.19 17.19 -12.08
N PRO A 293 -15.37 18.32 -11.39
CA PRO A 293 -14.53 19.50 -11.57
C PRO A 293 -13.10 19.34 -11.03
N THR A 294 -12.89 18.37 -10.14
CA THR A 294 -11.57 18.09 -9.56
C THR A 294 -10.77 17.05 -10.34
N LEU A 295 -11.34 16.44 -11.38
CA LEU A 295 -10.69 15.36 -12.09
C LEU A 295 -9.51 15.89 -12.91
N GLU A 296 -8.31 15.39 -12.59
CA GLU A 296 -7.05 15.82 -13.19
C GLU A 296 -6.50 14.76 -14.15
N ILE A 297 -6.65 13.47 -13.82
CA ILE A 297 -6.01 12.37 -14.56
C ILE A 297 -6.93 11.17 -14.71
N ILE A 298 -7.02 10.63 -15.93
CA ILE A 298 -7.53 9.29 -16.23
C ILE A 298 -6.38 8.46 -16.81
N GLU A 299 -5.97 7.40 -16.12
CA GLU A 299 -4.93 6.47 -16.55
C GLU A 299 -5.55 5.12 -16.92
N LEU A 300 -5.26 4.64 -18.13
CA LEU A 300 -5.74 3.37 -18.67
C LEU A 300 -4.56 2.43 -18.92
N ASP A 301 -4.63 1.22 -18.39
CA ASP A 301 -3.57 0.21 -18.46
C ASP A 301 -4.19 -1.14 -18.86
N GLU A 302 -3.73 -1.75 -19.95
CA GLU A 302 -4.30 -3.01 -20.48
C GLU A 302 -5.84 -2.96 -20.73
N CYS A 303 -6.39 -1.81 -21.12
CA CYS A 303 -7.84 -1.64 -21.39
C CYS A 303 -8.24 -1.89 -22.86
N ASN A 304 -9.53 -2.19 -23.08
CA ASN A 304 -10.10 -2.33 -24.42
C ASN A 304 -10.23 -0.97 -25.15
N THR A 305 -10.47 -0.99 -26.46
CA THR A 305 -10.56 0.23 -27.28
C THR A 305 -11.77 1.11 -26.95
N SER A 306 -12.83 0.54 -26.37
CA SER A 306 -14.06 1.26 -26.04
C SER A 306 -13.87 2.17 -24.81
N ILE A 307 -13.18 1.67 -23.77
CA ILE A 307 -12.76 2.47 -22.61
C ILE A 307 -11.81 3.60 -23.04
N VAL A 308 -10.87 3.29 -23.94
CA VAL A 308 -9.96 4.31 -24.49
C VAL A 308 -10.72 5.38 -25.28
N ALA A 309 -11.72 4.98 -26.08
CA ALA A 309 -12.54 5.92 -26.84
C ALA A 309 -13.37 6.83 -25.93
N SER A 310 -14.05 6.27 -24.93
CA SER A 310 -14.84 7.05 -23.95
C SER A 310 -13.96 7.99 -23.12
N ALA A 311 -12.78 7.57 -22.65
CA ALA A 311 -11.85 8.46 -21.94
C ALA A 311 -11.40 9.65 -22.81
N LYS A 312 -11.06 9.40 -24.09
CA LYS A 312 -10.69 10.47 -25.03
C LYS A 312 -11.85 11.42 -25.30
N GLN A 313 -13.08 10.89 -25.40
CA GLN A 313 -14.27 11.73 -25.55
C GLN A 313 -14.47 12.64 -24.35
N ILE A 314 -14.36 12.11 -23.13
CA ILE A 314 -14.44 12.89 -21.88
C ILE A 314 -13.39 14.02 -21.88
N GLN A 315 -12.16 13.73 -22.30
CA GLN A 315 -11.10 14.74 -22.39
C GLN A 315 -11.43 15.85 -23.40
N GLU A 316 -11.95 15.47 -24.57
CA GLU A 316 -12.33 16.43 -25.61
C GLU A 316 -13.53 17.29 -25.17
N ASP A 317 -14.52 16.69 -24.52
CA ASP A 317 -15.67 17.41 -23.96
C ASP A 317 -15.21 18.46 -22.94
N GLN A 318 -14.32 18.09 -22.01
CA GLN A 318 -13.73 19.02 -21.04
C GLN A 318 -12.97 20.18 -21.70
N ARG A 319 -12.20 19.90 -22.77
CA ARG A 319 -11.52 20.95 -23.55
C ARG A 319 -12.49 21.91 -24.23
N GLN A 320 -13.59 21.39 -24.79
CA GLN A 320 -14.63 22.23 -25.40
C GLN A 320 -15.30 23.16 -24.38
N TYR A 321 -15.38 22.75 -23.11
CA TYR A 321 -15.83 23.59 -22.00
C TYR A 321 -14.72 24.49 -21.41
N GLY A 322 -13.51 24.49 -21.99
CA GLY A 322 -12.39 25.34 -21.58
C GLY A 322 -11.54 24.77 -20.44
N ASN A 323 -11.70 23.49 -20.10
CA ASN A 323 -10.86 22.80 -19.13
C ASN A 323 -9.77 21.97 -19.83
N ASP A 324 -8.58 22.57 -19.96
CA ASP A 324 -7.39 21.89 -20.49
C ASP A 324 -6.62 21.07 -19.45
N GLY A 325 -7.08 21.06 -18.18
CA GLY A 325 -6.38 20.44 -17.06
C GLY A 325 -6.46 18.91 -17.02
N LEU A 326 -7.46 18.31 -17.68
CA LEU A 326 -7.68 16.87 -17.67
C LEU A 326 -6.71 16.13 -18.60
N GLU A 327 -5.91 15.21 -18.05
CA GLU A 327 -4.97 14.38 -18.80
C GLU A 327 -5.44 12.92 -18.90
N VAL A 328 -5.56 12.40 -20.13
CA VAL A 328 -5.77 10.97 -20.39
C VAL A 328 -4.45 10.31 -20.76
N ARG A 329 -4.04 9.31 -19.97
CA ARG A 329 -2.83 8.51 -20.17
C ARG A 329 -3.20 7.08 -20.54
N ILE A 330 -2.53 6.53 -21.55
CA ILE A 330 -2.70 5.15 -22.00
C ILE A 330 -1.32 4.50 -21.89
N CYS A 331 -1.19 3.51 -21.02
CA CYS A 331 0.06 2.88 -20.63
C CYS A 331 0.30 1.56 -21.37
#